data_AF-A0A3N5ZDL8-F1
#
_entry.id   AF-A0A3N5ZDL8-F1
#
_cell.length_a   1.000
_cell.length_b   1.000
_cell.length_c   1.000
_cell.angle_alpha   90.00
_cell.angle_beta   90.00
_cell.angle_gamma   90.00
#
_symmetry.space_group_name_H-M   'P 1'
#
loop_
_entity.id
_entity.type
_entity.pdbx_description
1 polymer ?
#
loop_
_entity_poly.entity_id
_entity_poly.type
_entity_poly.pdbx_seq_one_letter_code
_entity_poly.pdbx_strand_id
1 'polypeptide(L)'
;MKSLTTFVTLGLAAVLCFPLEAGAQTTGPQEPTTATERSSGVAGLRTEFKVKYLAEGAAYLDSGRNAGLIEGHKLTVKRAGDNGESLIAELVVVSVASTSAVCEIKPVSGELQVGDTARLAPEVVEELKTRRAAADSLKYPQVVSFTEEDPLEAELREYVPRPPLQEINRARGRIGFEYNGIRDHSSSVGSSQLGLVLRADVTRLGGSYWNFNGYYRGRVHSRNRSGNETLTDLINRT
;
A
#
# COMPACT_ATOMS: atom_id res chain seq x y z
N MET A 1 -28.35 39.83 60.17
CA MET A 1 -29.24 40.65 59.32
C MET A 1 -28.73 40.59 57.89
N LYS A 2 -29.65 40.36 56.94
CA LYS A 2 -29.56 40.49 55.47
C LYS A 2 -28.84 39.38 54.68
N SER A 3 -29.68 38.44 54.28
CA SER A 3 -29.70 37.70 53.01
C SER A 3 -29.26 38.52 51.79
N LEU A 4 -28.54 37.89 50.86
CA LEU A 4 -28.88 38.01 49.43
C LEU A 4 -28.38 36.81 48.63
N THR A 5 -29.36 36.10 48.07
CA THR A 5 -29.29 35.04 47.08
C THR A 5 -29.02 35.64 45.69
N THR A 6 -28.05 35.12 44.94
CA THR A 6 -27.98 35.30 43.48
C THR A 6 -27.49 34.01 42.82
N PHE A 7 -28.37 33.42 42.02
CA PHE A 7 -28.10 32.33 41.09
C PHE A 7 -27.38 32.89 39.85
N VAL A 8 -26.29 32.23 39.43
CA VAL A 8 -25.76 32.35 38.07
C VAL A 8 -25.60 30.93 37.51
N THR A 9 -26.45 30.63 36.55
CA THR A 9 -26.41 29.41 35.75
C THR A 9 -25.44 29.63 34.60
N LEU A 10 -24.41 28.80 34.46
CA LEU A 10 -23.65 28.67 33.23
C LEU A 10 -23.37 27.19 32.98
N GLY A 11 -23.88 26.68 31.85
CA GLY A 11 -23.68 25.31 31.42
C GLY A 11 -22.24 25.05 31.00
N LEU A 12 -21.75 23.85 31.28
CA LEU A 12 -20.59 23.30 30.63
C LEU A 12 -20.79 21.80 30.35
N ALA A 13 -20.32 21.43 29.16
CA ALA A 13 -20.57 20.20 28.44
C ALA A 13 -19.96 18.94 29.09
N ALA A 14 -20.53 17.82 28.63
CA ALA A 14 -20.14 16.44 28.85
C ALA A 14 -18.64 16.18 28.60
N VAL A 15 -18.11 15.19 29.35
CA VAL A 15 -17.23 14.08 28.90
C VAL A 15 -16.78 13.35 30.17
N LEU A 16 -17.28 12.13 30.40
CA LEU A 16 -16.63 11.10 31.23
C LEU A 16 -17.07 9.74 30.64
N CYS A 17 -16.22 9.09 29.85
CA CYS A 17 -15.19 8.13 30.29
C CYS A 17 -15.80 6.75 30.61
N PHE A 18 -15.95 5.91 29.58
CA PHE A 18 -16.22 4.48 29.72
C PHE A 18 -14.89 3.69 29.78
N PRO A 19 -14.77 2.67 30.65
CA PRO A 19 -13.53 1.92 30.82
C PRO A 19 -13.27 0.95 29.66
N LEU A 20 -11.99 0.90 29.30
CA LEU A 20 -11.35 -0.01 28.35
C LEU A 20 -11.20 -1.39 29.00
N GLU A 21 -12.02 -2.37 28.60
CA GLU A 21 -11.87 -3.76 29.03
C GLU A 21 -11.09 -4.55 27.98
N ALA A 22 -9.85 -4.88 28.34
CA ALA A 22 -8.93 -5.66 27.55
C ALA A 22 -9.23 -7.16 27.73
N GLY A 23 -9.92 -7.76 26.76
CA GLY A 23 -10.04 -9.21 26.62
C GLY A 23 -9.06 -9.73 25.58
N ALA A 24 -7.94 -10.31 26.03
CA ALA A 24 -7.02 -11.06 25.18
C ALA A 24 -7.68 -12.36 24.70
N GLN A 25 -7.78 -12.57 23.38
CA GLN A 25 -8.15 -13.86 22.80
C GLN A 25 -6.89 -14.54 22.25
N THR A 26 -6.56 -15.65 22.90
CA THR A 26 -5.56 -16.63 22.49
C THR A 26 -6.06 -17.44 21.30
N THR A 27 -5.25 -17.51 20.25
CA THR A 27 -5.44 -18.38 19.08
C THR A 27 -5.07 -19.82 19.42
N GLY A 28 -6.00 -20.75 19.16
CA GLY A 28 -5.75 -22.20 19.10
C GLY A 28 -6.64 -22.82 18.01
N PRO A 29 -6.24 -23.95 17.39
CA PRO A 29 -6.73 -24.38 16.08
C PRO A 29 -8.10 -25.07 16.19
N GLN A 30 -9.12 -24.55 15.50
CA GLN A 30 -10.41 -25.24 15.34
C GLN A 30 -10.51 -25.85 13.94
N GLU A 31 -10.69 -27.16 13.92
CA GLU A 31 -11.14 -27.97 12.78
C GLU A 31 -12.38 -27.36 12.10
N PRO A 32 -12.46 -27.35 10.77
CA PRO A 32 -13.67 -26.95 10.07
C PRO A 32 -14.71 -28.09 10.12
N THR A 33 -15.56 -28.07 11.15
CA THR A 33 -16.86 -28.74 11.11
C THR A 33 -17.85 -27.90 10.30
N THR A 34 -18.39 -28.54 9.26
CA THR A 34 -19.64 -28.30 8.54
C THR A 34 -20.45 -27.07 8.97
N ALA A 35 -20.23 -25.96 8.26
CA ALA A 35 -21.13 -24.82 8.26
C ALA A 35 -21.87 -24.76 6.92
N THR A 36 -23.17 -25.06 7.01
CA THR A 36 -24.27 -24.75 6.09
C THR A 36 -23.92 -23.78 4.97
N GLU A 37 -23.96 -24.30 3.74
CA GLU A 37 -24.00 -23.54 2.49
C GLU A 37 -25.15 -22.53 2.54
N ARG A 38 -24.84 -21.27 2.89
CA ARG A 38 -25.62 -20.15 2.36
C ARG A 38 -25.25 -20.03 0.89
N SER A 39 -25.98 -20.80 0.08
CA SER A 39 -26.13 -20.56 -1.35
C SER A 39 -26.73 -19.15 -1.54
N SER A 40 -25.87 -18.13 -1.48
CA SER A 40 -26.00 -16.97 -2.37
C SER A 40 -25.37 -17.38 -3.70
N GLY A 41 -25.93 -18.42 -4.31
CA GLY A 41 -25.56 -18.84 -5.65
C GLY A 41 -25.87 -17.69 -6.59
N VAL A 42 -24.82 -17.17 -7.22
CA VAL A 42 -24.90 -16.20 -8.32
C VAL A 42 -26.01 -16.66 -9.25
N ALA A 43 -27.13 -15.95 -9.22
CA ALA A 43 -28.30 -16.29 -10.02
C ALA A 43 -27.86 -16.36 -11.48
N GLY A 44 -27.94 -17.57 -12.06
CA GLY A 44 -27.93 -17.70 -13.50
C GLY A 44 -28.98 -16.75 -14.04
N LEU A 45 -28.60 -15.94 -15.03
CA LEU A 45 -29.52 -15.04 -15.71
C LEU A 45 -30.71 -15.88 -16.17
N ARG A 46 -31.87 -15.64 -15.56
CA ARG A 46 -33.09 -16.33 -15.95
C ARG A 46 -33.49 -15.74 -17.29
N THR A 47 -33.59 -16.57 -18.33
CA THR A 47 -33.95 -16.13 -19.68
C THR A 47 -35.43 -16.29 -19.99
N GLU A 48 -36.18 -16.95 -19.09
CA GLU A 48 -37.61 -17.21 -19.20
C GLU A 48 -38.40 -16.60 -18.05
N PHE A 49 -39.39 -15.78 -18.37
CA PHE A 49 -40.23 -15.05 -17.43
C PHE A 49 -41.70 -15.35 -17.70
N LYS A 50 -42.51 -15.39 -16.65
CA LYS A 50 -43.96 -15.64 -16.79
C LYS A 50 -44.74 -14.32 -16.64
N VAL A 51 -45.76 -14.17 -17.48
CA VAL A 51 -46.72 -13.06 -17.38
C VAL A 51 -47.67 -13.34 -16.22
N LYS A 52 -47.67 -12.46 -15.21
CA LYS A 52 -48.47 -12.57 -13.99
C LYS A 52 -49.83 -11.89 -14.13
N TYR A 53 -49.85 -10.72 -14.76
CA TYR A 53 -51.07 -9.94 -14.93
C TYR A 53 -50.97 -9.10 -16.20
N LEU A 54 -52.13 -8.81 -16.78
CA LEU A 54 -52.32 -8.01 -17.98
C LEU A 54 -53.19 -6.81 -17.62
N ALA A 55 -52.66 -5.61 -17.81
CA ALA A 55 -53.39 -4.35 -17.75
C ALA A 55 -53.47 -3.75 -19.15
N GLU A 56 -54.41 -2.83 -19.36
CA GLU A 56 -54.69 -2.15 -20.62
C GLU A 56 -53.41 -1.67 -21.36
N GLY A 57 -52.91 -2.49 -22.30
CA GLY A 57 -51.69 -2.24 -23.09
C GLY A 57 -50.34 -2.59 -22.41
N ALA A 58 -50.34 -3.07 -21.17
CA ALA A 58 -49.13 -3.39 -20.42
C ALA A 58 -49.17 -4.78 -19.75
N ALA A 59 -48.08 -5.53 -19.85
CA ALA A 59 -47.91 -6.83 -19.21
C ALA A 59 -47.02 -6.73 -17.97
N TYR A 60 -47.45 -7.33 -16.86
CA TYR A 60 -46.69 -7.44 -15.63
C TYR A 60 -46.00 -8.80 -15.56
N LEU A 61 -44.69 -8.79 -15.38
CA LEU A 61 -43.86 -9.97 -15.20
C LEU A 61 -43.56 -10.20 -13.72
N ASP A 62 -43.51 -11.47 -13.31
CA ASP A 62 -43.10 -11.89 -11.95
C ASP A 62 -41.58 -11.91 -11.77
N SER A 63 -40.87 -11.06 -12.52
CA SER A 63 -39.42 -11.00 -12.54
C SER A 63 -38.98 -9.57 -12.77
N GLY A 64 -37.94 -9.14 -12.06
CA GLY A 64 -37.44 -7.77 -12.09
C GLY A 64 -35.92 -7.73 -12.10
N ARG A 65 -35.35 -6.72 -11.46
CA ARG A 65 -33.90 -6.47 -11.42
C ARG A 65 -33.12 -7.65 -10.83
N ASN A 66 -33.70 -8.36 -9.86
CA ASN A 66 -33.08 -9.56 -9.26
C ASN A 66 -32.93 -10.71 -10.27
N ALA A 67 -33.76 -10.74 -11.31
CA ALA A 67 -33.69 -11.74 -12.37
C ALA A 67 -32.80 -11.30 -13.55
N GLY A 68 -32.21 -10.10 -13.48
CA GLY A 68 -31.36 -9.53 -14.53
C GLY A 68 -32.11 -8.76 -15.62
N LEU A 69 -33.38 -8.40 -15.40
CA LEU A 69 -34.11 -7.53 -16.32
C LEU A 69 -33.66 -6.07 -16.19
N ILE A 70 -33.53 -5.41 -17.33
CA ILE A 70 -33.15 -4.01 -17.47
C ILE A 70 -34.20 -3.33 -18.37
N GLU A 71 -34.44 -2.05 -18.12
CA GLU A 71 -35.31 -1.21 -18.95
C GLU A 71 -34.80 -1.20 -20.40
N GLY A 72 -35.72 -1.24 -21.36
CA GLY A 72 -35.42 -1.31 -22.79
C GLY A 72 -35.13 -2.72 -23.34
N HIS A 73 -35.03 -3.76 -22.51
CA HIS A 73 -34.91 -5.13 -23.03
C HIS A 73 -36.14 -5.55 -23.83
N LYS A 74 -35.87 -6.19 -24.97
CA LYS A 74 -36.90 -6.80 -25.83
C LYS A 74 -37.13 -8.25 -25.43
N LEU A 75 -38.38 -8.62 -25.29
CA LEU A 75 -38.84 -9.95 -24.93
C LEU A 75 -39.75 -10.47 -26.03
N THR A 76 -39.64 -11.76 -26.33
CA THR A 76 -40.50 -12.48 -27.25
C THR A 76 -41.40 -13.41 -26.44
N VAL A 77 -42.71 -13.29 -26.62
CA VAL A 77 -43.67 -14.13 -25.90
C VAL A 77 -44.03 -15.32 -26.74
N LYS A 78 -43.81 -16.49 -26.16
CA LYS A 78 -44.12 -17.78 -26.76
C LYS A 78 -45.17 -18.49 -25.92
N ARG A 79 -46.18 -19.02 -26.60
CA ARG A 79 -47.15 -19.94 -25.99
C ARG A 79 -46.87 -21.34 -26.52
N ALA A 80 -46.76 -22.28 -25.58
CA ALA A 80 -46.76 -23.70 -25.92
C ALA A 80 -48.21 -24.07 -26.28
N GLY A 81 -48.46 -24.36 -27.56
CA GLY A 81 -49.70 -24.96 -28.03
C GLY A 81 -49.49 -26.38 -28.53
N ASP A 82 -50.56 -27.04 -28.97
CA ASP A 82 -50.53 -28.44 -29.43
C ASP A 82 -49.59 -28.67 -30.63
N ASN A 83 -49.32 -27.63 -31.42
CA ASN A 83 -48.46 -27.67 -32.61
C ASN A 83 -47.06 -27.04 -32.40
N GLY A 84 -46.64 -26.78 -31.16
CA GLY A 84 -45.33 -26.21 -30.82
C GLY A 84 -45.38 -24.76 -30.30
N GLU A 85 -44.20 -24.17 -30.08
CA GLU A 85 -44.06 -22.81 -29.56
C GLU A 85 -44.46 -21.78 -30.63
N SER A 86 -45.60 -21.09 -30.44
CA SER A 86 -46.03 -20.00 -31.33
C SER A 86 -45.66 -18.63 -30.75
N LEU A 87 -45.10 -17.74 -31.58
CA LEU A 87 -44.77 -16.37 -31.22
C LEU A 87 -46.06 -15.52 -31.23
N ILE A 88 -46.41 -14.89 -30.11
CA ILE A 88 -47.66 -14.12 -29.98
C ILE A 88 -47.41 -12.62 -30.08
N ALA A 89 -46.47 -12.13 -29.27
CA ALA A 89 -46.20 -10.71 -29.13
C ALA A 89 -44.72 -10.47 -28.80
N GLU A 90 -44.27 -9.25 -29.09
CA GLU A 90 -43.03 -8.71 -28.59
C GLU A 90 -43.37 -7.78 -27.40
N LEU A 91 -42.60 -7.84 -26.32
CA LEU A 91 -42.74 -6.94 -25.18
C LEU A 91 -41.48 -6.10 -25.04
N VAL A 92 -41.64 -4.83 -24.69
CA VAL A 92 -40.53 -3.93 -24.35
C VAL A 92 -40.63 -3.56 -22.88
N VAL A 93 -39.56 -3.78 -22.12
CA VAL A 93 -39.54 -3.43 -20.70
C VAL A 93 -39.51 -1.91 -20.53
N VAL A 94 -40.52 -1.34 -19.88
CA VAL A 94 -40.62 0.12 -19.62
C VAL A 94 -40.10 0.47 -18.24
N SER A 95 -40.38 -0.37 -17.24
CA SER A 95 -39.99 -0.11 -15.84
C SER A 95 -39.68 -1.41 -15.12
N VAL A 96 -38.62 -1.40 -14.31
CA VAL A 96 -38.15 -2.58 -13.57
C VAL A 96 -38.10 -2.32 -12.07
N ALA A 97 -38.86 -3.10 -11.31
CA ALA A 97 -38.76 -3.19 -9.85
C ALA A 97 -37.81 -4.33 -9.44
N SER A 98 -37.59 -4.54 -8.14
CA SER A 98 -36.69 -5.60 -7.66
C SER A 98 -37.17 -7.00 -8.05
N THR A 99 -38.47 -7.26 -7.96
CA THR A 99 -39.08 -8.59 -8.18
C THR A 99 -40.15 -8.61 -9.27
N SER A 100 -40.43 -7.48 -9.92
CA SER A 100 -41.42 -7.39 -10.99
C SER A 100 -40.97 -6.39 -12.06
N ALA A 101 -41.54 -6.51 -13.24
CA ALA A 101 -41.30 -5.57 -14.35
C ALA A 101 -42.60 -5.30 -15.10
N VAL A 102 -42.70 -4.08 -15.61
CA VAL A 102 -43.81 -3.63 -16.45
C VAL A 102 -43.30 -3.51 -17.87
N CYS A 103 -44.00 -4.18 -18.79
CA CYS A 103 -43.66 -4.19 -20.20
C CYS A 103 -44.81 -3.63 -21.03
N GLU A 104 -44.45 -2.84 -22.05
CA GLU A 104 -45.37 -2.41 -23.10
C GLU A 104 -45.55 -3.55 -24.12
N ILE A 105 -46.80 -3.77 -24.55
CA ILE A 105 -47.17 -4.86 -25.44
C ILE A 105 -47.13 -4.39 -26.90
N LYS A 106 -46.32 -5.05 -27.74
CA LYS A 106 -46.34 -4.92 -29.20
C LYS A 106 -46.90 -6.21 -29.82
N PRO A 107 -48.21 -6.27 -30.13
CA PRO A 107 -48.83 -7.47 -30.65
C PRO A 107 -48.31 -7.80 -32.05
N VAL A 108 -48.01 -9.09 -32.32
CA VAL A 108 -47.51 -9.56 -33.62
C VAL A 108 -48.51 -10.50 -34.27
N SER A 109 -48.93 -11.54 -33.55
CA SER A 109 -49.75 -12.63 -34.11
C SER A 109 -50.95 -13.00 -33.25
N GLY A 110 -51.16 -12.38 -32.08
CA GLY A 110 -52.32 -12.68 -31.24
C GLY A 110 -52.39 -11.88 -29.93
N GLU A 111 -53.46 -12.14 -29.18
CA GLU A 111 -53.71 -11.53 -27.87
C GLU A 111 -52.93 -12.26 -26.76
N LEU A 112 -52.24 -11.48 -25.92
CA LEU A 112 -51.46 -11.97 -24.80
C LEU A 112 -52.38 -12.51 -23.70
N GLN A 113 -52.02 -13.63 -23.07
CA GLN A 113 -52.77 -14.20 -21.95
C GLN A 113 -51.89 -14.31 -20.70
N VAL A 114 -52.55 -14.31 -19.54
CA VAL A 114 -51.89 -14.55 -18.26
C VAL A 114 -51.33 -15.97 -18.25
N GLY A 115 -50.07 -16.12 -17.85
CA GLY A 115 -49.36 -17.41 -17.85
C GLY A 115 -48.48 -17.66 -19.07
N ASP A 116 -48.53 -16.80 -20.10
CA ASP A 116 -47.61 -16.89 -21.23
C ASP A 116 -46.14 -16.74 -20.79
N THR A 117 -45.23 -17.40 -21.52
CA THR A 117 -43.80 -17.37 -21.23
C THR A 117 -43.10 -16.36 -22.13
N ALA A 118 -42.57 -15.30 -21.52
CA ALA A 118 -41.74 -14.29 -22.15
C ALA A 118 -40.27 -14.72 -22.08
N ARG A 119 -39.62 -14.89 -23.23
CA ARG A 119 -38.18 -15.14 -23.35
C ARG A 119 -37.46 -13.89 -23.80
N LEU A 120 -36.25 -13.64 -23.32
CA LEU A 120 -35.42 -12.56 -23.85
C LEU A 120 -35.20 -12.74 -25.36
N ALA A 121 -35.25 -11.65 -26.12
CA ALA A 121 -34.94 -11.69 -27.55
C ALA A 121 -33.51 -12.23 -27.76
N PRO A 122 -33.27 -13.04 -28.81
CA PRO A 122 -31.98 -13.71 -29.02
C PRO A 122 -30.81 -12.72 -29.11
N GLU A 123 -31.04 -11.55 -29.72
CA GLU A 123 -30.06 -10.46 -29.80
C GLU A 123 -29.56 -10.02 -28.42
N VAL A 124 -30.48 -9.82 -27.48
CA VAL A 124 -30.17 -9.38 -26.12
C VAL A 124 -29.49 -10.49 -25.32
N VAL A 125 -29.86 -11.76 -25.57
CA VAL A 125 -29.19 -12.92 -24.94
C VAL A 125 -27.73 -13.00 -25.33
N GLU A 126 -27.41 -12.83 -26.61
CA GLU A 126 -26.02 -12.86 -27.09
C GLU A 126 -25.23 -11.67 -26.54
N GLU A 127 -25.81 -10.47 -26.51
CA GLU A 127 -25.17 -9.30 -25.90
C GLU A 127 -24.85 -9.54 -24.41
N LEU A 128 -25.80 -10.10 -23.66
CA LEU A 128 -25.59 -10.43 -22.24
C LEU A 128 -24.53 -11.51 -22.05
N LYS A 129 -24.48 -12.52 -22.93
CA LYS A 129 -23.43 -13.55 -22.91
C LYS A 129 -22.06 -12.95 -23.18
N THR A 130 -21.92 -12.11 -24.21
CA THR A 130 -20.66 -11.44 -24.54
C THR A 130 -20.20 -10.53 -23.41
N ARG A 131 -21.11 -9.71 -22.87
CA ARG A 131 -20.82 -8.82 -21.74
C ARG A 131 -20.39 -9.61 -20.51
N ARG A 132 -21.04 -10.74 -20.23
CA ARG A 132 -20.68 -11.61 -19.11
C ARG A 132 -19.33 -12.31 -19.33
N ALA A 133 -19.07 -12.81 -20.54
CA ALA A 133 -17.79 -13.41 -20.88
C ALA A 133 -16.62 -12.40 -20.74
N ALA A 134 -16.85 -11.15 -21.14
CA ALA A 134 -15.89 -10.06 -20.94
C ALA A 134 -15.73 -9.66 -19.46
N ALA A 135 -16.78 -9.75 -18.65
CA ALA A 135 -16.67 -9.53 -17.20
C ALA A 135 -15.92 -10.68 -16.50
N ASP A 136 -16.16 -11.93 -16.91
CA ASP A 136 -15.47 -13.10 -16.38
C ASP A 136 -13.99 -13.14 -16.80
N SER A 137 -13.62 -12.61 -17.97
CA SER A 137 -12.21 -12.50 -18.38
C SER A 137 -11.41 -11.52 -17.52
N LEU A 138 -12.06 -10.55 -16.85
CA LEU A 138 -11.43 -9.67 -15.86
C LEU A 138 -11.24 -10.35 -14.50
N LYS A 139 -11.93 -11.47 -14.24
CA LYS A 139 -11.93 -12.13 -12.93
C LYS A 139 -10.64 -12.92 -12.67
N TYR A 140 -9.93 -13.32 -13.73
CA TYR A 140 -8.66 -14.02 -13.60
C TYR A 140 -7.53 -13.10 -14.09
N PRO A 141 -6.48 -12.88 -13.28
CA PRO A 141 -5.28 -12.24 -13.80
C PRO A 141 -4.75 -13.10 -14.94
N GLN A 142 -4.64 -12.52 -16.12
CA GLN A 142 -3.97 -13.17 -17.24
C GLN A 142 -2.50 -13.38 -16.84
N VAL A 143 -2.11 -14.63 -16.61
CA VAL A 143 -0.71 -14.96 -16.32
C VAL A 143 0.05 -14.84 -17.62
N VAL A 144 0.65 -13.68 -17.85
CA VAL A 144 1.62 -13.47 -18.92
C VAL A 144 2.95 -14.02 -18.40
N SER A 145 3.39 -15.16 -18.92
CA SER A 145 4.73 -15.69 -18.67
C SER A 145 5.70 -15.01 -19.63
N PHE A 146 6.60 -14.18 -19.12
CA PHE A 146 7.67 -13.58 -19.90
C PHE A 146 8.81 -14.61 -20.05
N THR A 147 9.19 -14.92 -21.29
CA THR A 147 10.30 -15.83 -21.62
C THR A 147 11.66 -15.15 -21.64
N GLU A 148 11.70 -13.83 -21.51
CA GLU A 148 12.92 -13.03 -21.36
C GLU A 148 13.01 -12.53 -19.91
N GLU A 149 14.20 -12.63 -19.31
CA GLU A 149 14.46 -12.09 -17.97
C GLU A 149 14.14 -10.60 -17.96
N ASP A 150 13.36 -10.16 -16.97
CA ASP A 150 13.01 -8.76 -16.78
C ASP A 150 14.30 -7.94 -16.60
N PRO A 151 14.58 -6.95 -17.48
CA PRO A 151 15.79 -6.13 -17.37
C PRO A 151 15.91 -5.45 -16.00
N LEU A 152 14.79 -5.19 -15.30
CA LEU A 152 14.80 -4.61 -13.96
C LEU A 152 15.31 -5.60 -12.90
N GLU A 153 15.03 -6.89 -13.06
CA GLU A 153 15.51 -7.97 -12.17
C GLU A 153 17.03 -8.17 -12.36
N ALA A 154 17.53 -8.05 -13.60
CA ALA A 154 18.95 -8.08 -13.91
C ALA A 154 19.70 -6.89 -13.26
N GLU A 155 19.13 -5.69 -13.32
CA GLU A 155 19.69 -4.48 -12.67
C GLU A 155 19.68 -4.58 -11.13
N LEU A 156 18.66 -5.21 -10.54
CA LEU A 156 18.60 -5.46 -9.08
C LEU A 156 19.67 -6.47 -8.64
N ARG A 157 19.97 -7.46 -9.48
CA ARG A 157 21.00 -8.47 -9.20
C ARG A 157 22.42 -7.90 -9.37
N GLU A 158 22.58 -6.88 -10.21
CA GLU A 158 23.79 -6.05 -10.34
C GLU A 158 23.89 -4.95 -9.27
N TYR A 159 23.39 -5.20 -8.05
CA TYR A 159 23.60 -4.30 -6.93
C TYR A 159 25.08 -4.29 -6.51
N VAL A 160 25.86 -3.43 -7.17
CA VAL A 160 27.21 -3.06 -6.73
C VAL A 160 27.07 -2.33 -5.39
N PRO A 161 27.69 -2.81 -4.30
CA PRO A 161 27.68 -2.11 -3.03
C PRO A 161 28.26 -0.71 -3.25
N ARG A 162 27.40 0.31 -3.25
CA ARG A 162 27.86 1.69 -3.33
C ARG A 162 28.75 1.93 -2.11
N PRO A 163 29.96 2.50 -2.28
CA PRO A 163 30.74 2.89 -1.12
C PRO A 163 29.88 3.81 -0.26
N PRO A 164 29.97 3.70 1.08
CA PRO A 164 29.19 4.55 1.97
C PRO A 164 29.40 6.00 1.54
N LEU A 165 28.29 6.75 1.42
CA LEU A 165 28.33 8.19 1.18
C LEU A 165 29.35 8.80 2.15
N GLN A 166 30.18 9.73 1.66
CA GLN A 166 31.11 10.42 2.53
C GLN A 166 30.31 11.01 3.70
N GLU A 167 30.56 10.49 4.90
CA GLU A 167 29.86 10.90 6.10
C GLU A 167 30.10 12.39 6.30
N ILE A 168 29.03 13.16 6.12
CA ILE A 168 28.99 14.58 6.43
C ILE A 168 29.08 14.68 7.96
N ASN A 169 30.00 15.50 8.47
CA ASN A 169 30.36 15.66 9.90
C ASN A 169 31.40 14.64 10.43
N ARG A 170 32.60 14.60 9.84
CA ARG A 170 33.69 13.72 10.31
C ARG A 170 34.82 14.54 10.94
N ALA A 171 35.27 14.09 12.11
CA ALA A 171 36.53 14.49 12.71
C ALA A 171 37.55 13.35 12.56
N ARG A 172 38.65 13.58 11.84
CA ARG A 172 39.76 12.63 11.68
C ARG A 172 41.01 13.19 12.31
N GLY A 173 41.55 12.48 13.30
CA GLY A 173 42.81 12.81 13.96
C GLY A 173 43.87 11.72 13.78
N ARG A 174 45.14 12.09 13.89
CA ARG A 174 46.27 11.19 14.08
C ARG A 174 47.23 11.79 15.10
N ILE A 175 47.56 11.00 16.12
CA ILE A 175 48.55 11.31 17.15
C ILE A 175 49.73 10.35 16.96
N GLY A 176 50.94 10.88 16.82
CA GLY A 176 52.18 10.11 16.69
C GLY A 176 53.14 10.46 17.80
N PHE A 177 53.77 9.45 18.39
CA PHE A 177 54.86 9.61 19.36
C PHE A 177 56.13 9.03 18.74
N GLU A 178 57.23 9.77 18.85
CA GLU A 178 58.53 9.40 18.28
C GLU A 178 59.58 9.44 19.38
N TYR A 179 60.43 8.42 19.48
CA TYR A 179 61.60 8.43 20.35
C TYR A 179 62.83 8.05 19.53
N ASN A 180 63.87 8.88 19.58
CA ASN A 180 65.15 8.61 18.95
C ASN A 180 66.26 8.72 19.99
N GLY A 181 67.17 7.75 20.05
CA GLY A 181 68.27 7.73 21.00
C GLY A 181 69.56 7.37 20.27
N ILE A 182 70.53 8.26 20.31
CA ILE A 182 71.89 8.02 19.84
C ILE A 182 72.75 7.78 21.08
N ARG A 183 73.40 6.62 21.14
CA ARG A 183 74.43 6.32 22.13
C ARG A 183 75.71 6.03 21.40
N ASP A 184 76.75 6.78 21.69
CA ASP A 184 78.08 6.44 21.25
C ASP A 184 78.67 5.41 22.23
N HIS A 185 79.22 4.32 21.72
CA HIS A 185 79.87 3.30 22.55
C HIS A 185 81.35 3.59 22.80
N SER A 186 81.92 4.57 22.07
CA SER A 186 83.31 5.01 22.17
C SER A 186 83.49 6.30 22.97
N SER A 187 82.42 7.08 23.14
CA SER A 187 82.40 8.30 23.95
C SER A 187 81.21 8.30 24.90
N SER A 188 81.33 8.90 26.10
CA SER A 188 80.23 8.98 27.09
C SER A 188 79.14 9.99 26.70
N VAL A 189 78.96 10.24 25.41
CA VAL A 189 78.00 11.18 24.84
C VAL A 189 76.78 10.41 24.37
N GLY A 190 75.62 10.77 24.91
CA GLY A 190 74.33 10.25 24.50
C GLY A 190 73.36 11.38 24.21
N SER A 191 72.49 11.22 23.22
CA SER A 191 71.38 12.14 23.01
C SER A 191 70.09 11.38 22.81
N SER A 192 69.03 11.79 23.47
CA SER A 192 67.67 11.32 23.23
C SER A 192 66.78 12.46 22.76
N GLN A 193 65.81 12.12 21.92
CA GLN A 193 64.83 13.04 21.38
C GLN A 193 63.46 12.41 21.49
N LEU A 194 62.53 13.14 22.10
CA LEU A 194 61.13 12.78 22.16
C LEU A 194 60.34 13.71 21.23
N GLY A 195 59.55 13.13 20.34
CA GLY A 195 58.70 13.84 19.39
C GLY A 195 57.23 13.52 19.62
N LEU A 196 56.37 14.53 19.42
CA LEU A 196 54.92 14.40 19.42
C LEU A 196 54.38 15.06 18.15
N VAL A 197 53.55 14.34 17.40
CA VAL A 197 52.93 14.81 16.16
C VAL A 197 51.42 14.71 16.28
N LEU A 198 50.71 15.82 16.06
CA LEU A 198 49.25 15.86 15.97
C LEU A 198 48.87 16.30 14.57
N ARG A 199 47.95 15.56 13.94
CA ARG A 199 47.26 15.97 12.72
C ARG A 199 45.77 15.84 12.96
N ALA A 200 45.01 16.90 12.71
CA ALA A 200 43.56 16.90 12.81
C ALA A 200 42.96 17.48 11.54
N ASP A 201 41.94 16.82 11.02
CA ASP A 201 41.14 17.23 9.86
C ASP A 201 39.67 17.04 10.22
N VAL A 202 38.93 18.14 10.30
CA VAL A 202 37.54 18.16 10.75
C VAL A 202 36.71 18.89 9.72
N THR A 203 35.68 18.22 9.21
CA THR A 203 34.76 18.79 8.22
C THR A 203 33.35 18.85 8.80
N ARG A 204 32.73 20.02 8.66
CA ARG A 204 31.34 20.35 9.01
C ARG A 204 30.97 20.01 10.47
N LEU A 205 31.12 20.99 11.37
CA LEU A 205 30.74 20.86 12.77
C LEU A 205 29.32 21.40 13.01
N GLY A 206 28.44 20.58 13.56
CA GLY A 206 27.10 21.02 14.01
C GLY A 206 26.22 21.61 12.91
N GLY A 207 26.31 21.10 11.67
CA GLY A 207 25.52 21.58 10.53
C GLY A 207 26.08 22.82 9.82
N SER A 208 27.10 23.48 10.39
CA SER A 208 27.77 24.64 9.79
C SER A 208 29.01 24.23 8.98
N TYR A 209 29.26 24.90 7.86
CA TYR A 209 30.40 24.65 6.97
C TYR A 209 31.71 25.18 7.59
N TRP A 210 32.28 24.41 8.51
CA TRP A 210 33.63 24.64 9.03
C TRP A 210 34.58 23.55 8.54
N ASN A 211 35.71 23.94 7.96
CA ASN A 211 36.80 23.03 7.62
C ASN A 211 38.02 23.43 8.44
N PHE A 212 38.44 22.55 9.36
CA PHE A 212 39.60 22.77 10.20
C PHE A 212 40.67 21.72 9.89
N ASN A 213 41.83 22.18 9.45
CA ASN A 213 43.02 21.35 9.28
C ASN A 213 44.14 21.91 10.15
N GLY A 214 44.66 21.07 11.05
CA GLY A 214 45.72 21.42 11.99
C GLY A 214 46.85 20.41 11.94
N TYR A 215 48.09 20.91 11.92
CA TYR A 215 49.29 20.12 12.08
C TYR A 215 50.19 20.72 13.15
N TYR A 216 50.56 19.92 14.14
CA TYR A 216 51.48 20.31 15.21
C TYR A 216 52.57 19.26 15.36
N ARG A 217 53.82 19.71 15.57
CA ARG A 217 54.95 18.85 15.91
C ARG A 217 55.80 19.47 17.00
N GLY A 218 55.80 18.84 18.18
CA GLY A 218 56.68 19.16 19.29
C GLY A 218 57.89 18.22 19.31
N ARG A 219 59.06 18.75 19.69
CA ARG A 219 60.26 17.94 19.94
C ARG A 219 60.98 18.43 21.18
N VAL A 220 61.38 17.50 22.04
CA VAL A 220 62.23 17.74 23.20
C VAL A 220 63.53 16.99 22.99
N HIS A 221 64.65 17.68 23.12
CA HIS A 221 65.99 17.11 22.97
C HIS A 221 66.69 17.10 24.33
N SER A 222 67.19 15.94 24.72
CA SER A 222 68.02 15.74 25.90
C SER A 222 69.39 15.26 25.44
N ARG A 223 70.44 15.97 25.83
CA ARG A 223 71.83 15.58 25.55
C ARG A 223 72.51 15.33 26.87
N ASN A 224 73.10 14.16 27.03
CA ASN A 224 73.98 13.84 28.14
C ASN A 224 75.41 13.90 27.63
N ARG A 225 76.14 14.92 28.06
CA ARG A 225 77.59 15.06 27.89
C ARG A 225 78.19 15.16 29.29
N SER A 226 79.24 14.39 29.58
CA SER A 226 80.02 14.61 30.82
C SER A 226 80.99 15.78 30.59
N GLY A 227 80.63 16.98 31.06
CA GLY A 227 81.44 18.19 30.96
C GLY A 227 80.68 19.45 31.38
N ASN A 228 81.39 20.50 31.82
CA ASN A 228 80.79 21.76 32.29
C ASN A 228 80.09 22.49 31.14
N GLU A 229 78.81 22.86 31.33
CA GLU A 229 78.03 23.65 30.36
C GLU A 229 78.67 25.02 30.14
N THR A 230 78.89 25.40 28.88
CA THR A 230 79.44 26.72 28.54
C THR A 230 78.32 27.74 28.36
N LEU A 231 78.57 29.00 28.70
CA LEU A 231 77.60 30.11 28.59
C LEU A 231 77.03 30.26 27.16
N THR A 232 77.86 29.97 26.16
CA THR A 232 77.49 29.94 24.74
C THR A 232 76.48 28.82 24.42
N ASP A 233 76.54 27.69 25.12
CA ASP A 233 75.62 26.56 24.93
C ASP A 233 74.22 26.87 25.50
N LEU A 234 74.17 27.66 26.58
CA LEU A 234 72.91 28.07 27.22
C LEU A 234 72.11 29.05 26.34
N ILE A 235 72.81 29.96 25.66
CA ILE A 235 72.21 30.96 24.77
C ILE A 235 71.61 30.31 23.51
N ASN A 236 72.19 29.21 23.04
CA ASN A 236 71.76 28.54 21.80
C ASN A 236 70.62 27.51 22.00
N ARG A 237 70.04 27.42 23.21
CA ARG A 237 69.01 26.42 23.56
C ARG A 237 67.56 26.92 23.44
N THR A 238 67.34 28.24 23.39
CA THR A 238 66.01 28.86 23.19
C THR A 238 65.70 29.03 21.71
#